data_AF-A0A3T0HX94-F1
#
_entry.id   AF-A0A3T0HX94-F1
#
_cell.length_a   1.000
_cell.length_b   1.000
_cell.length_c   1.000
_cell.angle_alpha   90.00
_cell.angle_beta   90.00
_cell.angle_gamma   90.00
#
_symmetry.space_group_name_H-M   'P 1'
#
loop_
_entity.id
_entity.type
_entity.pdbx_description
1 polymer ?
#
loop_
_entity_poly.entity_id
_entity_poly.type
_entity_poly.pdbx_seq_one_letter_code
_entity_poly.pdbx_strand_id
1 'polypeptide(L)'
;MEKIAHISNELKDWILNTLKTGVNPEAIASAMIKKGFDPVFAYKTLLNLVNNKPVETVVREQRPFRYEVPEIAKTGSVISTSDREIKVLMRIEKPFILYLDNVLSHEECDILIEMSRKRLKPSKVVDSVTGEIKAAAGRTSSGTYYQLSEAPLIGTIEGRIMQLTNFPIENGEGLQVLHYKVGEEYKPHFDYFPENKIQASTGGQRIATVLMYLNDVPEGGETIFPKVGVSVTPKKGSAVFFHYGNSQGQVDRLSLHSSIPVVDGEKWVATKWLRESEILERF
;
A
#
# COMPACT_ATOMS: atom_id res chain seq x y z
N MET A 1 12.92 -22.62 -12.88
CA MET A 1 13.80 -21.72 -13.66
C MET A 1 14.93 -21.29 -12.76
N GLU A 2 16.17 -21.59 -13.12
CA GLU A 2 17.34 -21.07 -12.42
C GLU A 2 17.36 -19.55 -12.51
N LYS A 3 17.51 -18.88 -11.37
CA LYS A 3 17.58 -17.42 -11.30
C LYS A 3 18.96 -16.96 -11.79
N ILE A 4 18.99 -15.89 -12.58
CA ILE A 4 20.23 -15.34 -13.12
C ILE A 4 21.00 -14.64 -11.98
N ALA A 5 22.21 -15.13 -11.68
CA ALA A 5 23.08 -14.66 -10.59
C ALA A 5 24.35 -13.92 -11.06
N HIS A 6 24.45 -13.62 -12.36
CA HIS A 6 25.58 -12.90 -12.96
C HIS A 6 25.07 -11.88 -13.99
N ILE A 7 25.72 -10.71 -14.08
CA ILE A 7 25.45 -9.70 -15.11
C ILE A 7 26.54 -9.74 -16.19
N SER A 8 26.16 -9.55 -17.46
CA SER A 8 27.15 -9.33 -18.52
C SER A 8 27.74 -7.92 -18.44
N ASN A 9 28.90 -7.70 -19.04
CA ASN A 9 29.51 -6.36 -19.14
C ASN A 9 28.60 -5.40 -19.94
N GLU A 10 27.90 -5.88 -20.96
CA GLU A 10 26.95 -5.05 -21.73
C GLU A 10 25.76 -4.59 -20.87
N LEU A 11 25.23 -5.48 -20.02
CA LEU A 11 24.15 -5.13 -19.10
C LEU A 11 24.65 -4.14 -18.03
N LYS A 12 25.88 -4.32 -17.55
CA LYS A 12 26.53 -3.39 -16.62
C LYS A 12 26.66 -1.98 -17.22
N ASP A 13 27.15 -1.88 -18.45
CA ASP A 13 27.32 -0.60 -19.14
C ASP A 13 25.98 0.05 -19.46
N TRP A 14 24.97 -0.74 -19.83
CA TRP A 14 23.61 -0.26 -20.01
C TRP A 14 23.02 0.29 -18.70
N ILE A 15 23.18 -0.42 -17.57
CA ILE A 15 22.73 0.05 -16.25
C ILE A 15 23.41 1.38 -15.91
N LEU A 16 24.73 1.47 -16.06
CA LEU A 16 25.49 2.69 -15.75
C LEU A 16 25.08 3.87 -16.63
N ASN A 17 24.85 3.64 -17.93
CA ASN A 17 24.39 4.69 -18.83
C ASN A 17 22.95 5.10 -18.54
N THR A 18 22.08 4.16 -18.18
CA THR A 18 20.68 4.44 -17.80
C THR A 18 20.58 5.20 -16.48
N LEU A 19 21.48 4.93 -15.53
CA LEU A 19 21.60 5.73 -14.31
C LEU A 19 22.04 7.16 -14.61
N LYS A 20 22.97 7.36 -15.56
CA LYS A 20 23.42 8.69 -16.01
C LYS A 20 22.32 9.50 -16.71
N THR A 21 21.29 8.86 -17.27
CA THR A 21 20.14 9.57 -17.86
C THR A 21 19.08 9.97 -16.82
N GLY A 22 19.32 9.70 -15.53
CA GLY A 22 18.44 10.13 -14.42
C GLY A 22 17.33 9.14 -14.07
N VAL A 23 17.34 7.93 -14.63
CA VAL A 23 16.35 6.89 -14.32
C VAL A 23 16.55 6.40 -12.87
N ASN A 24 15.45 6.29 -12.12
CA ASN A 24 15.46 5.81 -10.73
C ASN A 24 16.06 4.39 -10.64
N PRO A 25 17.06 4.15 -9.77
CA PRO A 25 17.62 2.81 -9.51
C PRO A 25 16.55 1.75 -9.20
N GLU A 26 15.46 2.10 -8.50
CA GLU A 26 14.35 1.18 -8.20
C GLU A 26 13.64 0.69 -9.48
N ALA A 27 13.54 1.54 -10.51
CA ALA A 27 12.96 1.17 -11.80
C ALA A 27 13.88 0.20 -12.56
N ILE A 28 15.20 0.38 -12.44
CA ILE A 28 16.20 -0.52 -13.04
C ILE A 28 16.18 -1.87 -12.30
N ALA A 29 16.11 -1.88 -10.96
CA ALA A 29 15.97 -3.10 -10.16
C ALA A 29 14.72 -3.88 -10.57
N SER A 30 13.60 -3.17 -10.71
CA SER A 30 12.32 -3.74 -11.13
C SER A 30 12.40 -4.34 -12.54
N ALA A 31 13.09 -3.68 -13.46
CA ALA A 31 13.32 -4.18 -14.82
C ALA A 31 14.21 -5.44 -14.82
N MET A 32 15.25 -5.50 -13.99
CA MET A 32 16.09 -6.69 -13.82
C MET A 32 15.28 -7.86 -13.26
N ILE A 33 14.50 -7.64 -12.21
CA ILE A 33 13.65 -8.69 -11.61
C ILE A 33 12.65 -9.23 -12.65
N LYS A 34 12.04 -8.35 -13.45
CA LYS A 34 11.14 -8.73 -14.55
C LYS A 34 11.81 -9.57 -15.64
N LYS A 35 13.14 -9.46 -15.78
CA LYS A 35 13.96 -10.26 -16.70
C LYS A 35 14.49 -11.56 -16.10
N GLY A 36 14.06 -11.92 -14.88
CA GLY A 36 14.38 -13.21 -14.24
C GLY A 36 15.61 -13.17 -13.32
N PHE A 37 16.12 -11.98 -13.01
CA PHE A 37 17.16 -11.83 -11.99
C PHE A 37 16.59 -12.02 -10.59
N ASP A 38 17.38 -12.59 -9.69
CA ASP A 38 17.00 -12.67 -8.29
C ASP A 38 16.82 -11.26 -7.68
N PRO A 39 15.76 -10.99 -6.88
CA PRO A 39 15.55 -9.66 -6.30
C PRO A 39 16.70 -9.16 -5.44
N VAL A 40 17.25 -9.99 -4.57
CA VAL A 40 18.37 -9.60 -3.70
C VAL A 40 19.60 -9.30 -4.56
N PHE A 41 19.82 -10.11 -5.60
CA PHE A 41 20.89 -9.88 -6.56
C PHE A 41 20.72 -8.58 -7.35
N ALA A 42 19.52 -8.26 -7.84
CA ALA A 42 19.25 -7.05 -8.60
C ALA A 42 19.51 -5.78 -7.77
N TYR A 43 19.01 -5.74 -6.54
CA TYR A 43 19.24 -4.60 -5.63
C TYR A 43 20.72 -4.49 -5.20
N LYS A 44 21.38 -5.60 -4.82
CA LYS A 44 22.81 -5.59 -4.47
C LYS A 44 23.69 -5.17 -5.65
N THR A 45 23.35 -5.60 -6.86
CA THR A 45 24.09 -5.23 -8.07
C THR A 45 24.06 -3.72 -8.28
N LEU A 46 22.88 -3.09 -8.16
CA LEU A 46 22.77 -1.64 -8.30
C LEU A 46 23.52 -0.89 -7.20
N LEU A 47 23.43 -1.34 -5.95
CA LEU A 47 24.20 -0.77 -4.83
C LEU A 47 25.72 -0.83 -5.09
N ASN A 48 26.21 -1.97 -5.59
CA ASN A 48 27.62 -2.18 -5.90
C ASN A 48 28.09 -1.36 -7.12
N LEU A 49 27.27 -1.26 -8.17
CA LEU A 49 27.62 -0.50 -9.38
C LEU A 49 27.66 1.01 -9.15
N VAL A 50 26.79 1.49 -8.27
CA VAL A 50 26.74 2.88 -7.82
C VAL A 50 27.85 3.16 -6.78
N ASN A 51 28.52 2.11 -6.29
CA ASN A 51 29.67 2.19 -5.37
C ASN A 51 29.39 3.06 -4.13
N ASN A 52 28.16 3.01 -3.61
CA ASN A 52 27.67 3.88 -2.54
C ASN A 52 27.78 5.40 -2.81
N LYS A 53 28.04 5.83 -4.05
CA LYS A 53 28.04 7.25 -4.42
C LYS A 53 26.62 7.70 -4.71
N PRO A 54 26.21 8.92 -4.31
CA PRO A 54 24.95 9.49 -4.78
C PRO A 54 24.95 9.50 -6.31
N VAL A 55 23.96 8.84 -6.94
CA VAL A 55 23.73 9.02 -8.37
C VAL A 55 23.17 10.44 -8.53
N GLU A 56 23.88 11.31 -9.23
CA GLU A 56 23.33 12.58 -9.72
C GLU A 56 22.25 12.26 -10.75
N THR A 57 21.06 11.89 -10.28
CA THR A 57 19.87 11.97 -11.10
C THR A 57 19.60 13.44 -11.33
N VAL A 58 19.26 13.81 -12.57
CA VAL A 58 18.61 15.09 -12.84
C VAL A 58 17.27 15.02 -12.13
N VAL A 59 17.26 15.34 -10.84
CA VAL A 59 16.05 15.57 -10.08
C VAL A 59 15.45 16.79 -10.75
N ARG A 60 14.48 16.60 -11.67
CA ARG A 60 13.44 17.62 -11.87
C ARG A 60 13.09 18.04 -10.46
N GLU A 61 13.39 19.27 -10.05
CA GLU A 61 13.21 19.76 -8.68
C GLU A 61 11.79 19.42 -8.22
N GLN A 62 11.61 18.23 -7.64
CA GLN A 62 10.35 17.84 -7.09
C GLN A 62 10.34 18.55 -5.77
N ARG A 63 9.55 19.63 -5.71
CA ARG A 63 9.35 20.38 -4.48
C ARG A 63 9.10 19.38 -3.35
N PRO A 64 9.77 19.55 -2.20
CA PRO A 64 9.59 18.64 -1.08
C PRO A 64 8.10 18.52 -0.76
N PHE A 65 7.66 17.31 -0.39
CA PHE A 65 6.28 17.09 0.00
C PHE A 65 5.93 17.99 1.18
N ARG A 66 4.89 18.80 1.05
CA ARG A 66 4.41 19.64 2.15
C ARG A 66 3.44 18.82 2.99
N TYR A 67 3.88 18.51 4.21
CA TYR A 67 3.04 17.85 5.19
C TYR A 67 1.93 18.78 5.69
N GLU A 68 0.72 18.26 5.69
CA GLU A 68 -0.47 18.84 6.30
C GLU A 68 -0.91 17.90 7.43
N VAL A 69 -1.53 18.45 8.47
CA VAL A 69 -2.01 17.67 9.61
C VAL A 69 -3.40 17.15 9.25
N PRO A 70 -3.58 15.84 8.94
CA PRO A 70 -4.90 15.31 8.63
C PRO A 70 -5.79 15.36 9.87
N GLU A 71 -7.12 15.42 9.70
CA GLU A 71 -8.05 15.61 10.83
C GLU A 71 -7.90 14.54 11.91
N ILE A 72 -7.68 13.28 11.52
CA ILE A 72 -7.40 12.16 12.44
C ILE A 72 -6.17 12.42 13.34
N ALA A 73 -5.18 13.20 12.89
CA ALA A 73 -3.99 13.53 13.66
C ALA A 73 -4.25 14.52 14.80
N LYS A 74 -5.34 15.30 14.73
CA LYS A 74 -5.70 16.32 15.74
C LYS A 74 -6.33 15.70 16.98
N THR A 75 -6.52 14.38 16.99
CA THR A 75 -7.14 13.64 18.07
C THR A 75 -6.13 13.18 19.13
N GLY A 76 -6.63 12.84 20.33
CA GLY A 76 -5.82 12.28 21.42
C GLY A 76 -5.42 10.82 21.18
N SER A 77 -4.98 10.14 22.23
CA SER A 77 -4.65 8.70 22.19
C SER A 77 -5.88 7.79 22.04
N VAL A 78 -7.09 8.35 22.11
CA VAL A 78 -8.37 7.65 21.91
C VAL A 78 -9.22 8.48 20.95
N ILE A 79 -9.85 7.80 20.00
CA ILE A 79 -10.78 8.37 19.02
C ILE A 79 -12.13 7.65 19.20
N SER A 80 -13.16 8.41 19.57
CA SER A 80 -14.50 7.87 19.75
C SER A 80 -15.32 8.02 18.47
N THR A 81 -15.77 6.91 17.92
CA THR A 81 -16.85 6.85 16.91
C THR A 81 -18.17 6.56 17.60
N SER A 82 -19.27 6.65 16.86
CA SER A 82 -20.63 6.37 17.36
C SER A 82 -20.80 4.98 17.98
N ASP A 83 -19.93 4.04 17.64
CA ASP A 83 -20.03 2.64 18.01
C ASP A 83 -18.77 2.06 18.67
N ARG A 84 -17.68 2.84 18.78
CA ARG A 84 -16.39 2.31 19.25
C ARG A 84 -15.40 3.36 19.76
N GLU A 85 -14.57 2.95 20.71
CA GLU A 85 -13.36 3.68 21.08
C GLU A 85 -12.12 3.03 20.46
N ILE A 86 -11.45 3.77 19.58
CA ILE A 86 -10.27 3.33 18.85
C ILE A 86 -9.04 3.93 19.53
N LYS A 87 -8.03 3.11 19.82
CA LYS A 87 -6.79 3.58 20.47
C LYS A 87 -5.70 3.85 19.44
N VAL A 88 -5.01 4.98 19.58
CA VAL A 88 -3.81 5.26 18.79
C VAL A 88 -2.61 4.66 19.51
N LEU A 89 -2.04 3.60 18.94
CA LEU A 89 -0.90 2.89 19.53
C LEU A 89 0.44 3.53 19.17
N MET A 90 0.56 4.06 17.95
CA MET A 90 1.80 4.65 17.44
C MET A 90 1.50 5.71 16.39
N ARG A 91 2.36 6.73 16.32
CA ARG A 91 2.33 7.80 15.33
C ARG A 91 3.71 7.97 14.72
N ILE A 92 3.76 8.09 13.40
CA ILE A 92 4.91 8.60 12.67
C ILE A 92 4.44 9.85 11.95
N GLU A 93 5.17 10.95 12.12
CA GLU A 93 4.78 12.24 11.55
C GLU A 93 5.15 12.34 10.06
N LYS A 94 6.22 11.64 9.62
CA LYS A 94 6.77 11.73 8.26
C LYS A 94 7.32 10.37 7.79
N PRO A 95 6.65 9.66 6.86
CA PRO A 95 5.31 9.96 6.35
C PRO A 95 4.27 9.86 7.48
N PHE A 96 3.10 10.45 7.29
CA PHE A 96 2.05 10.37 8.30
C PHE A 96 1.47 8.95 8.38
N ILE A 97 1.74 8.24 9.48
CA ILE A 97 1.27 6.87 9.73
C ILE A 97 0.72 6.79 11.15
N LEU A 98 -0.44 6.17 11.32
CA LEU A 98 -1.00 5.77 12.60
C LEU A 98 -1.17 4.25 12.66
N TYR A 99 -0.79 3.67 13.79
CA TYR A 99 -1.20 2.30 14.13
C TYR A 99 -2.33 2.37 15.16
N LEU A 100 -3.46 1.75 14.84
CA LEU A 100 -4.72 1.88 15.55
C LEU A 100 -5.17 0.52 16.07
N ASP A 101 -5.63 0.47 17.32
CA ASP A 101 -6.20 -0.72 17.93
C ASP A 101 -7.72 -0.62 18.05
N ASN A 102 -8.38 -1.76 18.10
CA ASN A 102 -9.84 -1.85 18.27
C ASN A 102 -10.60 -1.07 17.18
N VAL A 103 -10.16 -1.14 15.92
CA VAL A 103 -10.90 -0.57 14.78
C VAL A 103 -12.04 -1.50 14.38
N LEU A 104 -11.80 -2.81 14.40
CA LEU A 104 -12.79 -3.86 14.19
C LEU A 104 -12.87 -4.76 15.44
N SER A 105 -14.03 -5.34 15.72
CA SER A 105 -14.13 -6.44 16.69
C SER A 105 -13.56 -7.69 16.08
N HIS A 106 -13.19 -8.63 16.93
CA HIS A 106 -12.84 -9.96 16.45
C HIS A 106 -14.00 -10.61 15.70
N GLU A 107 -15.24 -10.42 16.15
CA GLU A 107 -16.45 -10.93 15.50
C GLU A 107 -16.66 -10.30 14.12
N GLU A 108 -16.46 -8.98 13.98
CA GLU A 108 -16.55 -8.30 12.67
C GLU A 108 -15.49 -8.80 11.71
N CYS A 109 -14.26 -9.02 12.20
CA CYS A 109 -13.19 -9.62 11.41
C CYS A 109 -13.58 -11.02 10.90
N ASP A 110 -14.11 -11.88 11.78
CA ASP A 110 -14.49 -13.25 11.43
C ASP A 110 -15.64 -13.26 10.41
N ILE A 111 -16.67 -12.45 10.63
CA ILE A 111 -17.79 -12.32 9.68
C ILE A 111 -17.28 -11.84 8.32
N LEU A 112 -16.39 -10.85 8.28
CA LEU A 112 -15.86 -10.31 7.03
C LEU A 112 -15.00 -11.34 6.27
N ILE A 113 -14.20 -12.14 6.98
CA ILE A 113 -13.45 -13.26 6.40
C ILE A 113 -14.43 -14.27 5.79
N GLU A 114 -15.41 -14.75 6.55
CA GLU A 114 -16.36 -15.77 6.09
C GLU A 114 -17.20 -15.31 4.89
N MET A 115 -17.67 -14.05 4.91
CA MET A 115 -18.35 -13.44 3.76
C MET A 115 -17.46 -13.37 2.51
N SER A 116 -16.14 -13.27 2.69
CA SER A 116 -15.17 -13.08 1.61
C SER A 116 -14.67 -14.40 1.01
N ARG A 117 -14.58 -15.48 1.81
CA ARG A 117 -13.96 -16.77 1.39
C ARG A 117 -14.47 -17.28 0.05
N LYS A 118 -15.78 -17.23 -0.20
CA LYS A 118 -16.42 -17.74 -1.43
C LYS A 118 -16.29 -16.81 -2.64
N ARG A 119 -15.82 -15.56 -2.44
CA ARG A 119 -15.72 -14.53 -3.48
C ARG A 119 -14.29 -14.29 -3.96
N LEU A 120 -13.29 -14.82 -3.26
CA LEU A 120 -11.89 -14.62 -3.55
C LEU A 120 -11.54 -15.04 -4.98
N LYS A 121 -10.88 -14.14 -5.70
CA LYS A 121 -10.27 -14.37 -7.01
C LYS A 121 -8.79 -13.98 -6.94
N PRO A 122 -7.89 -14.57 -7.73
CA PRO A 122 -6.50 -14.11 -7.79
C PRO A 122 -6.41 -12.60 -8.04
N SER A 123 -5.59 -11.90 -7.27
CA SER A 123 -5.47 -10.44 -7.37
C SER A 123 -4.86 -10.04 -8.71
N LYS A 124 -5.34 -8.92 -9.25
CA LYS A 124 -4.72 -8.26 -10.41
C LYS A 124 -3.97 -7.02 -9.93
N VAL A 125 -2.87 -6.65 -10.58
CA VAL A 125 -2.14 -5.41 -10.31
C VAL A 125 -2.28 -4.47 -11.48
N VAL A 126 -2.48 -3.19 -11.19
CA VAL A 126 -2.33 -2.09 -12.15
C VAL A 126 -0.85 -1.74 -12.18
N ASP A 127 -0.20 -1.94 -13.32
CA ASP A 127 1.19 -1.55 -13.52
C ASP A 127 1.35 -0.03 -13.34
N SER A 128 2.23 0.43 -12.45
CA SER A 128 2.36 1.86 -12.14
C SER A 128 2.96 2.69 -13.27
N VAL A 129 3.53 2.05 -14.30
CA VAL A 129 4.15 2.70 -15.46
C VAL A 129 3.21 2.65 -16.67
N THR A 130 2.61 1.50 -16.95
CA THR A 130 1.73 1.32 -18.13
C THR A 130 0.25 1.51 -17.81
N GLY A 131 -0.13 1.35 -16.54
CA GLY A 131 -1.51 1.38 -16.06
C GLY A 131 -2.39 0.28 -16.61
N GLU A 132 -1.80 -0.85 -17.03
CA GLU A 132 -2.50 -2.06 -17.47
C GLU A 132 -2.79 -2.97 -16.28
N ILE A 133 -3.95 -3.63 -16.32
CA ILE A 133 -4.34 -4.66 -15.34
C ILE A 133 -3.75 -6.00 -15.76
N LYS A 134 -2.76 -6.53 -15.02
CA LYS A 134 -2.14 -7.85 -15.29
C LYS A 134 -2.27 -8.79 -14.09
N ALA A 135 -2.34 -10.10 -14.36
CA ALA A 135 -2.09 -11.13 -13.35
C ALA A 135 -0.63 -10.98 -12.89
N ALA A 136 -0.42 -10.72 -11.61
CA ALA A 136 0.78 -10.01 -11.17
C ALA A 136 1.86 -10.93 -10.59
N ALA A 137 3.06 -10.88 -11.16
CA ALA A 137 4.27 -11.46 -10.55
C ALA A 137 4.67 -10.76 -9.22
N GLY A 138 4.06 -9.61 -8.88
CA GLY A 138 4.38 -8.80 -7.70
C GLY A 138 3.29 -8.74 -6.63
N ARG A 139 2.13 -9.37 -6.83
CA ARG A 139 1.07 -9.51 -5.83
C ARG A 139 0.46 -10.90 -6.00
N THR A 140 0.71 -11.76 -5.04
CA THR A 140 0.33 -13.18 -5.13
C THR A 140 -0.91 -13.53 -4.31
N SER A 141 -1.52 -12.55 -3.64
CA SER A 141 -2.77 -12.74 -2.88
C SER A 141 -3.99 -12.97 -3.75
N SER A 142 -5.03 -13.49 -3.11
CA SER A 142 -6.40 -13.48 -3.63
C SER A 142 -7.22 -12.37 -2.97
N GLY A 143 -8.26 -11.88 -3.65
CA GLY A 143 -9.09 -10.80 -3.14
C GLY A 143 -10.50 -10.74 -3.70
N THR A 144 -11.33 -9.95 -3.04
CA THR A 144 -12.68 -9.57 -3.47
C THR A 144 -12.91 -8.10 -3.13
N TYR A 145 -13.90 -7.50 -3.79
CA TYR A 145 -14.38 -6.16 -3.50
C TYR A 145 -15.84 -6.22 -3.07
N TYR A 146 -16.22 -5.28 -2.21
CA TYR A 146 -17.60 -4.98 -1.85
C TYR A 146 -17.95 -3.58 -2.38
N GLN A 147 -19.16 -3.44 -2.90
CA GLN A 147 -19.73 -2.12 -3.16
C GLN A 147 -20.01 -1.39 -1.83
N LEU A 148 -20.19 -0.06 -1.90
CA LEU A 148 -20.54 0.72 -0.72
C LEU A 148 -21.81 0.17 -0.08
N SER A 149 -21.77 -0.03 1.23
CA SER A 149 -22.90 -0.53 2.02
C SER A 149 -23.57 -1.80 1.46
N GLU A 150 -22.81 -2.64 0.73
CA GLU A 150 -23.33 -3.86 0.11
C GLU A 150 -23.93 -4.84 1.14
N ALA A 151 -23.47 -4.76 2.39
CA ALA A 151 -24.03 -5.49 3.53
C ALA A 151 -24.03 -4.61 4.78
N PRO A 152 -24.88 -4.90 5.79
CA PRO A 152 -24.96 -4.10 7.02
C PRO A 152 -23.62 -3.91 7.74
N LEU A 153 -22.80 -4.96 7.80
CA LEU A 153 -21.45 -4.89 8.37
C LEU A 153 -20.54 -3.94 7.58
N ILE A 154 -20.59 -3.98 6.24
CA ILE A 154 -19.79 -3.10 5.39
C ILE A 154 -20.17 -1.64 5.63
N GLY A 155 -21.47 -1.31 5.66
CA GLY A 155 -21.94 0.05 5.95
C GLY A 155 -21.53 0.53 7.35
N THR A 156 -21.54 -0.36 8.35
CA THR A 156 -21.07 -0.05 9.71
C THR A 156 -19.57 0.29 9.72
N ILE A 157 -18.74 -0.53 9.08
CA ILE A 157 -17.30 -0.29 8.97
C ILE A 157 -17.01 1.00 8.20
N GLU A 158 -17.75 1.27 7.13
CA GLU A 158 -17.60 2.49 6.32
C GLU A 158 -17.97 3.75 7.11
N GLY A 159 -19.08 3.73 7.85
CA GLY A 159 -19.47 4.82 8.73
C GLY A 159 -18.46 5.07 9.86
N ARG A 160 -17.83 4.01 10.38
CA ARG A 160 -16.74 4.11 11.35
C ARG A 160 -15.48 4.72 10.74
N ILE A 161 -15.09 4.30 9.53
CA ILE A 161 -13.94 4.88 8.80
C ILE A 161 -14.18 6.36 8.50
N MET A 162 -15.40 6.74 8.11
CA MET A 162 -15.77 8.14 7.89
C MET A 162 -15.53 8.97 9.17
N GLN A 163 -16.05 8.52 10.31
CA GLN A 163 -15.87 9.23 11.59
C GLN A 163 -14.40 9.26 12.04
N LEU A 164 -13.68 8.15 11.83
CA LEU A 164 -12.27 8.03 12.19
C LEU A 164 -11.37 8.97 11.38
N THR A 165 -11.61 9.08 10.07
CA THR A 165 -10.73 9.78 9.13
C THR A 165 -11.21 11.17 8.74
N ASN A 166 -12.48 11.48 9.02
CA ASN A 166 -13.22 12.67 8.57
C ASN A 166 -13.34 12.80 7.05
N PHE A 167 -13.21 11.69 6.31
CA PHE A 167 -13.53 11.62 4.88
C PHE A 167 -14.96 11.14 4.68
N PRO A 168 -15.77 11.79 3.83
CA PRO A 168 -17.09 11.30 3.47
C PRO A 168 -17.03 9.86 2.92
N ILE A 169 -18.11 9.09 3.12
CA ILE A 169 -18.20 7.70 2.62
C ILE A 169 -18.01 7.67 1.10
N GLU A 170 -18.49 8.72 0.42
CA GLU A 170 -18.49 8.88 -1.03
C GLU A 170 -17.08 9.01 -1.62
N ASN A 171 -16.11 9.48 -0.83
CA ASN A 171 -14.69 9.51 -1.18
C ASN A 171 -14.03 8.13 -1.07
N GLY A 172 -14.69 7.18 -0.40
CA GLY A 172 -14.18 5.83 -0.23
C GLY A 172 -14.43 4.96 -1.47
N GLU A 173 -13.38 4.28 -1.94
CA GLU A 173 -13.55 3.13 -2.83
C GLU A 173 -14.27 1.98 -2.12
N GLY A 174 -14.80 1.01 -2.87
CA GLY A 174 -15.36 -0.21 -2.27
C GLY A 174 -14.35 -0.95 -1.38
N LEU A 175 -14.82 -1.57 -0.29
CA LEU A 175 -13.93 -2.27 0.63
C LEU A 175 -13.29 -3.48 -0.08
N GLN A 176 -11.96 -3.52 -0.13
CA GLN A 176 -11.23 -4.66 -0.68
C GLN A 176 -10.84 -5.62 0.45
N VAL A 177 -11.20 -6.90 0.34
CA VAL A 177 -10.69 -7.94 1.25
C VAL A 177 -9.65 -8.78 0.52
N LEU A 178 -8.54 -9.07 1.20
CA LEU A 178 -7.41 -9.83 0.66
C LEU A 178 -7.01 -10.95 1.59
N HIS A 179 -6.54 -12.03 0.98
CA HIS A 179 -6.02 -13.21 1.66
C HIS A 179 -4.66 -13.59 1.06
N TYR A 180 -3.67 -13.76 1.95
CA TYR A 180 -2.32 -14.20 1.66
C TYR A 180 -2.04 -15.53 2.38
N LYS A 181 -1.59 -16.53 1.64
CA LYS A 181 -1.07 -17.80 2.16
C LYS A 181 0.42 -17.68 2.47
N VAL A 182 0.98 -18.71 3.09
CA VAL A 182 2.44 -18.88 3.27
C VAL A 182 3.17 -18.64 1.94
N GLY A 183 4.19 -17.79 1.99
CA GLY A 183 5.00 -17.36 0.84
C GLY A 183 4.36 -16.29 -0.05
N GLU A 184 3.08 -15.98 0.11
CA GLU A 184 2.43 -14.90 -0.65
C GLU A 184 2.75 -13.53 -0.06
N GLU A 185 2.90 -12.54 -0.93
CA GLU A 185 3.38 -11.19 -0.60
C GLU A 185 2.77 -10.13 -1.52
N TYR A 186 3.03 -8.87 -1.21
CA TYR A 186 2.82 -7.76 -2.13
C TYR A 186 4.10 -6.91 -2.14
N LYS A 187 4.78 -6.89 -3.29
CA LYS A 187 5.99 -6.11 -3.53
C LYS A 187 5.81 -4.61 -3.26
N PRO A 188 6.91 -3.89 -3.01
CA PRO A 188 6.87 -2.44 -2.75
C PRO A 188 6.10 -1.68 -3.82
N HIS A 189 5.13 -0.88 -3.39
CA HIS A 189 4.28 -0.08 -4.27
C HIS A 189 3.76 1.18 -3.54
N PHE A 190 3.11 2.03 -4.33
CA PHE A 190 2.34 3.16 -3.85
C PHE A 190 0.87 2.88 -4.10
N ASP A 191 0.02 3.39 -3.20
CA ASP A 191 -1.43 3.29 -3.37
C ASP A 191 -1.99 4.39 -4.28
N TYR A 192 -1.28 5.53 -4.41
CA TYR A 192 -1.63 6.59 -5.34
C TYR A 192 -1.40 6.19 -6.81
N PHE A 193 -2.15 6.81 -7.71
CA PHE A 193 -2.03 6.60 -9.15
C PHE A 193 -0.90 7.43 -9.76
N PRO A 194 -0.31 6.99 -10.88
CA PRO A 194 0.47 7.88 -11.73
C PRO A 194 -0.41 8.99 -12.31
N GLU A 195 0.17 10.17 -12.56
CA GLU A 195 -0.54 11.39 -12.98
C GLU A 195 -1.51 11.15 -14.16
N ASN A 196 -1.12 10.33 -15.14
CA ASN A 196 -1.90 10.02 -16.33
C ASN A 196 -3.11 9.09 -16.10
N LYS A 197 -3.33 8.63 -14.86
CA LYS A 197 -4.45 7.75 -14.48
C LYS A 197 -5.43 8.43 -13.51
N ILE A 198 -5.13 9.66 -13.10
CA ILE A 198 -6.00 10.45 -12.23
C ILE A 198 -7.20 10.94 -13.05
N GLN A 199 -8.41 10.59 -12.62
CA GLN A 199 -9.65 10.99 -13.28
C GLN A 199 -10.62 11.56 -12.26
N ALA A 200 -11.06 12.80 -12.50
CA ALA A 200 -11.97 13.51 -11.62
C ALA A 200 -13.31 12.76 -11.43
N SER A 201 -13.84 12.11 -12.46
CA SER A 201 -15.09 11.33 -12.39
C SER A 201 -15.02 10.16 -11.39
N THR A 202 -13.81 9.66 -11.12
CA THR A 202 -13.55 8.58 -10.16
C THR A 202 -13.03 9.07 -8.81
N GLY A 203 -13.24 10.36 -8.50
CA GLY A 203 -12.81 10.99 -7.25
C GLY A 203 -11.37 11.51 -7.24
N GLY A 204 -10.69 11.54 -8.39
CA GLY A 204 -9.33 12.07 -8.49
C GLY A 204 -8.28 11.14 -7.87
N GLN A 205 -7.27 11.69 -7.23
CA GLN A 205 -6.15 10.94 -6.65
C GLN A 205 -6.57 10.21 -5.36
N ARG A 206 -5.96 9.04 -5.08
CA ARG A 206 -6.00 8.44 -3.73
C ARG A 206 -5.05 9.22 -2.83
N ILE A 207 -5.49 9.55 -1.62
CA ILE A 207 -4.72 10.39 -0.70
C ILE A 207 -4.43 9.73 0.64
N ALA A 208 -5.14 8.66 0.98
CA ALA A 208 -4.92 7.90 2.20
C ALA A 208 -5.43 6.47 2.08
N THR A 209 -4.90 5.61 2.94
CA THR A 209 -5.31 4.20 3.06
C THR A 209 -5.61 3.86 4.51
N VAL A 210 -6.70 3.11 4.72
CA VAL A 210 -6.97 2.38 5.95
C VAL A 210 -6.81 0.88 5.65
N LEU A 211 -5.77 0.25 6.19
CA LEU A 211 -5.53 -1.18 6.07
C LEU A 211 -5.82 -1.86 7.41
N MET A 212 -6.90 -2.61 7.48
CA MET A 212 -7.37 -3.32 8.68
C MET A 212 -6.91 -4.77 8.65
N TYR A 213 -6.40 -5.27 9.77
CA TYR A 213 -5.97 -6.67 9.93
C TYR A 213 -7.11 -7.50 10.50
N LEU A 214 -7.50 -8.56 9.77
CA LEU A 214 -8.66 -9.39 10.12
C LEU A 214 -8.29 -10.63 10.94
N ASN A 215 -7.01 -10.95 11.06
CA ASN A 215 -6.51 -12.00 11.92
C ASN A 215 -5.08 -11.68 12.40
N ASP A 216 -4.67 -12.36 13.46
CA ASP A 216 -3.27 -12.40 13.88
C ASP A 216 -2.48 -13.31 12.92
N VAL A 217 -1.24 -12.91 12.62
CA VAL A 217 -0.32 -13.69 11.78
C VAL A 217 0.83 -14.14 12.68
N PRO A 218 1.04 -15.47 12.86
CA PRO A 218 2.09 -15.98 13.75
C PRO A 218 3.50 -15.52 13.37
N GLU A 219 3.84 -15.54 12.08
CA GLU A 219 5.16 -15.11 11.58
C GLU A 219 5.06 -14.54 10.15
N GLY A 220 5.73 -13.42 9.90
CA GLY A 220 5.72 -12.73 8.62
C GLY A 220 4.45 -11.91 8.39
N GLY A 221 4.22 -11.52 7.13
CA GLY A 221 3.02 -10.79 6.74
C GLY A 221 2.96 -9.33 7.22
N GLU A 222 4.02 -8.75 7.75
CA GLU A 222 4.08 -7.35 8.15
C GLU A 222 3.82 -6.40 6.98
N THR A 223 3.16 -5.28 7.28
CA THR A 223 3.13 -4.13 6.37
C THR A 223 4.34 -3.27 6.66
N ILE A 224 5.28 -3.22 5.73
CA ILE A 224 6.55 -2.50 5.90
C ILE A 224 6.58 -1.21 5.08
N PHE A 225 7.20 -0.16 5.63
CA PHE A 225 7.49 1.12 5.00
C PHE A 225 9.02 1.26 4.89
N PRO A 226 9.65 0.66 3.87
CA PRO A 226 11.10 0.49 3.81
C PRO A 226 11.89 1.79 3.83
N LYS A 227 11.33 2.89 3.33
CA LYS A 227 12.01 4.20 3.29
C LYS A 227 12.17 4.86 4.65
N VAL A 228 11.40 4.42 5.64
CA VAL A 228 11.46 4.95 7.01
C VAL A 228 11.76 3.87 8.06
N GLY A 229 12.06 2.64 7.63
CA GLY A 229 12.46 1.56 8.52
C GLY A 229 11.36 1.10 9.48
N VAL A 230 10.10 1.21 9.07
CA VAL A 230 8.94 0.86 9.93
C VAL A 230 8.30 -0.43 9.43
N SER A 231 7.93 -1.29 10.37
CA SER A 231 7.16 -2.51 10.11
C SER A 231 5.97 -2.54 11.07
N VAL A 232 4.78 -2.86 10.54
CA VAL A 232 3.56 -3.01 11.33
C VAL A 232 3.14 -4.47 11.31
N THR A 233 3.16 -5.09 12.49
CA THR A 233 2.74 -6.48 12.68
C THR A 233 1.22 -6.59 12.60
N PRO A 234 0.68 -7.59 11.87
CA PRO A 234 -0.75 -7.85 11.84
C PRO A 234 -1.25 -8.25 13.23
N LYS A 235 -2.23 -7.51 13.73
CA LYS A 235 -2.97 -7.84 14.95
C LYS A 235 -4.46 -7.79 14.65
N LYS A 236 -5.21 -8.85 14.95
CA LYS A 236 -6.65 -8.91 14.67
C LYS A 236 -7.37 -7.68 15.24
N GLY A 237 -8.22 -7.05 14.43
CA GLY A 237 -9.00 -5.87 14.82
C GLY A 237 -8.25 -4.54 14.78
N SER A 238 -6.93 -4.56 14.58
CA SER A 238 -6.11 -3.34 14.43
C SER A 238 -6.12 -2.84 12.98
N ALA A 239 -5.65 -1.61 12.77
CA ALA A 239 -5.45 -1.05 11.45
C ALA A 239 -4.20 -0.19 11.38
N VAL A 240 -3.59 -0.09 10.20
CA VAL A 240 -2.64 0.98 9.87
C VAL A 240 -3.34 1.98 8.96
N PHE A 241 -3.33 3.25 9.39
CA PHE A 241 -3.73 4.37 8.56
C PHE A 241 -2.49 5.12 8.10
N PHE A 242 -2.42 5.47 6.82
CA PHE A 242 -1.35 6.33 6.32
C PHE A 242 -1.87 7.32 5.29
N HIS A 243 -1.44 8.57 5.41
CA HIS A 243 -1.87 9.69 4.58
C HIS A 243 -0.70 10.20 3.75
N TYR A 244 -0.92 10.31 2.45
CA TYR A 244 0.14 10.58 1.48
C TYR A 244 -0.25 11.59 0.41
N GLY A 245 -1.49 12.08 0.37
CA GLY A 245 -1.88 13.24 -0.44
C GLY A 245 -1.79 14.55 0.33
N ASN A 246 -1.87 15.69 -0.36
CA ASN A 246 -2.08 17.00 0.27
C ASN A 246 -2.91 17.93 -0.62
N SER A 247 -3.29 19.10 -0.09
CA SER A 247 -4.11 20.09 -0.79
C SER A 247 -3.46 20.71 -2.05
N GLN A 248 -2.18 20.47 -2.28
CA GLN A 248 -1.44 20.92 -3.47
C GLN A 248 -1.35 19.84 -4.56
N GLY A 249 -2.06 18.72 -4.41
CA GLY A 249 -2.01 17.60 -5.35
C GLY A 249 -0.67 16.86 -5.34
N GLN A 250 0.15 17.03 -4.29
CA GLN A 250 1.39 16.27 -4.14
C GLN A 250 1.10 14.89 -3.53
N VAL A 251 2.01 13.94 -3.79
CA VAL A 251 2.01 12.61 -3.16
C VAL A 251 3.33 12.32 -2.44
N ASP A 252 3.26 11.73 -1.24
CA ASP A 252 4.44 11.45 -0.42
C ASP A 252 5.11 10.13 -0.83
N ARG A 253 6.33 10.22 -1.37
CA ARG A 253 7.14 9.07 -1.78
C ARG A 253 7.66 8.23 -0.61
N LEU A 254 7.60 8.73 0.63
CA LEU A 254 7.96 7.96 1.82
C LEU A 254 6.86 6.96 2.21
N SER A 255 5.65 7.08 1.62
CA SER A 255 4.55 6.11 1.78
C SER A 255 4.75 4.80 1.01
N LEU A 256 5.91 4.60 0.35
CA LEU A 256 6.24 3.34 -0.29
C LEU A 256 6.10 2.23 0.74
N HIS A 257 5.31 1.21 0.43
CA HIS A 257 5.04 0.12 1.37
C HIS A 257 4.86 -1.22 0.65
N SER A 258 4.96 -2.30 1.41
CA SER A 258 4.76 -3.68 0.95
C SER A 258 4.18 -4.55 2.05
N SER A 259 3.57 -5.66 1.67
CA SER A 259 3.32 -6.78 2.58
C SER A 259 4.42 -7.81 2.38
N ILE A 260 5.23 -8.09 3.40
CA ILE A 260 6.25 -9.13 3.28
C ILE A 260 5.60 -10.52 3.25
N PRO A 261 6.31 -11.57 2.81
CA PRO A 261 5.76 -12.92 2.77
C PRO A 261 5.23 -13.37 4.13
N VAL A 262 4.08 -14.04 4.12
CA VAL A 262 3.64 -14.81 5.29
C VAL A 262 4.58 -16.00 5.46
N VAL A 263 5.09 -16.21 6.67
CA VAL A 263 6.00 -17.32 6.97
C VAL A 263 5.23 -18.46 7.64
N ASP A 264 4.33 -18.13 8.57
CA ASP A 264 3.45 -19.09 9.25
C ASP A 264 1.99 -18.58 9.32
N GLY A 265 1.03 -19.49 9.21
CA GLY A 265 -0.40 -19.20 9.18
C GLY A 265 -0.92 -18.63 7.84
N GLU A 266 -1.82 -17.67 7.95
CA GLU A 266 -2.42 -16.94 6.82
C GLU A 266 -2.63 -15.48 7.21
N LYS A 267 -2.69 -14.55 6.25
CA LYS A 267 -2.99 -13.14 6.50
C LYS A 267 -4.25 -12.71 5.75
N TRP A 268 -5.19 -12.15 6.51
CA TRP A 268 -6.39 -11.50 6.00
C TRP A 268 -6.37 -10.01 6.32
N VAL A 269 -6.65 -9.19 5.31
CA VAL A 269 -6.75 -7.74 5.48
C VAL A 269 -7.95 -7.19 4.72
N ALA A 270 -8.49 -6.09 5.22
CA ALA A 270 -9.45 -5.27 4.51
C ALA A 270 -8.87 -3.87 4.27
N THR A 271 -8.86 -3.42 3.02
CA THR A 271 -8.30 -2.14 2.59
C THR A 271 -9.41 -1.21 2.13
N LYS A 272 -9.40 0.02 2.66
CA LYS A 272 -10.21 1.14 2.18
C LYS A 272 -9.26 2.22 1.66
N TRP A 273 -9.37 2.53 0.37
CA TRP A 273 -8.68 3.68 -0.23
C TRP A 273 -9.59 4.89 -0.22
N LEU A 274 -9.03 6.04 0.15
CA LEU A 274 -9.73 7.32 0.22
C LEU A 274 -9.26 8.23 -0.91
N ARG A 275 -10.22 8.77 -1.65
CA ARG A 275 -10.03 9.71 -2.76
C ARG A 275 -10.11 11.16 -2.27
N GLU A 276 -9.43 12.06 -2.96
CA GLU A 276 -9.48 13.50 -2.67
C GLU A 276 -10.86 14.12 -2.90
N SER A 277 -11.68 13.52 -3.77
CA SER A 277 -13.05 13.97 -4.08
C SER A 277 -14.03 12.80 -4.15
N GLU A 278 -15.31 13.13 -4.21
CA GLU A 278 -16.42 12.17 -4.39
C GLU A 278 -16.23 11.32 -5.65
N ILE A 279 -16.50 10.02 -5.52
CA ILE A 279 -16.51 9.07 -6.64
C ILE A 279 -17.90 9.06 -7.28
N LEU A 280 -18.04 9.70 -8.43
CA LEU A 280 -19.29 9.78 -9.20
C LEU A 280 -19.53 8.51 -10.02
N GLU A 281 -18.47 7.97 -10.62
CA GLU A 281 -18.52 6.74 -11.41
C GLU A 281 -17.97 5.55 -10.60
N ARG A 282 -18.88 4.65 -10.18
CA ARG A 282 -18.54 3.42 -9.45
C ARG A 282 -18.59 2.22 -10.40
N PHE A 283 -17.53 1.41 -10.40
CA PHE A 283 -17.39 0.18 -11.20
C PHE A 283 -17.55 -1.07 -10.35
#